data_AF-A0A924EX86-F1
#
_entry.id   AF-A0A924EX86-F1
#
_cell.length_a   1.000
_cell.length_b   1.000
_cell.length_c   1.000
_cell.angle_alpha   90.00
_cell.angle_beta   90.00
_cell.angle_gamma   90.00
#
_symmetry.space_group_name_H-M   'P 1'
#
loop_
_entity.id
_entity.type
_entity.pdbx_description
1 polymer ?
#
loop_
_entity_poly.entity_id
_entity_poly.type
_entity_poly.pdbx_seq_one_letter_code
_entity_poly.pdbx_strand_id
1 'polypeptide(L)'
;MRFPTMLLAALALFAAPLAAQGQRTAAPEARREMNDLQRDRREIRGDRRAVRGDRREVRQGVRAATADGQVSGSERRNIRGDRRDLRSDSRGLKRDRRDVRRDRRGNRRR
;
A
#
# COMPACT_ATOMS: atom_id res chain seq x y z
N MET A 1 -12.26 -12.28 -87.87
CA MET A 1 -12.60 -12.89 -86.56
C MET A 1 -11.38 -12.83 -85.67
N ARG A 2 -11.49 -12.23 -84.47
CA ARG A 2 -10.79 -12.60 -83.22
C ARG A 2 -11.18 -11.62 -82.09
N PHE A 3 -11.34 -12.21 -80.91
CA PHE A 3 -12.18 -11.83 -79.77
C PHE A 3 -11.53 -10.83 -78.79
N PRO A 4 -12.33 -10.18 -77.90
CA PRO A 4 -11.85 -9.33 -76.82
C PRO A 4 -11.41 -10.17 -75.60
N THR A 5 -10.33 -9.78 -74.93
CA THR A 5 -9.91 -10.40 -73.66
C THR A 5 -9.68 -9.35 -72.59
N MET A 6 -10.54 -9.43 -71.57
CA MET A 6 -10.41 -8.85 -70.24
C MET A 6 -9.03 -9.09 -69.63
N LEU A 7 -8.48 -8.12 -68.89
CA LEU A 7 -7.66 -8.46 -67.72
C LEU A 7 -7.80 -7.42 -66.60
N LEU A 8 -8.30 -7.94 -65.49
CA LEU A 8 -8.32 -7.40 -64.14
C LEU A 8 -6.98 -6.79 -63.69
N ALA A 9 -7.05 -5.64 -63.04
CA ALA A 9 -6.13 -5.31 -61.94
C ALA A 9 -6.87 -4.43 -60.93
N ALA A 10 -7.58 -5.10 -60.03
CA ALA A 10 -8.08 -4.50 -58.81
C ALA A 10 -6.89 -4.19 -57.90
N LEU A 11 -6.51 -2.92 -57.80
CA LEU A 11 -5.58 -2.45 -56.78
C LEU A 11 -6.37 -1.62 -55.76
N ALA A 12 -7.02 -2.33 -54.84
CA ALA A 12 -7.57 -1.73 -53.64
C ALA A 12 -6.40 -1.26 -52.76
N LEU A 13 -6.06 0.03 -52.87
CA LEU A 13 -5.20 0.68 -51.89
C LEU A 13 -5.97 0.74 -50.56
N PHE A 14 -5.76 -0.27 -49.73
CA PHE A 14 -6.20 -0.28 -48.34
C PHE A 14 -5.48 0.87 -47.62
N ALA A 15 -6.15 1.99 -47.45
CA ALA A 15 -5.76 3.01 -46.49
C ALA A 15 -5.93 2.39 -45.09
N ALA A 16 -4.84 1.85 -44.53
CA ALA A 16 -4.83 1.39 -43.15
C ALA A 16 -5.03 2.61 -42.23
N PRO A 17 -6.08 2.65 -41.38
CA PRO A 17 -6.20 3.72 -40.41
C PRO A 17 -5.13 3.50 -39.34
N LEU A 18 -4.09 4.33 -39.39
CA LEU A 18 -3.04 4.44 -38.40
C LEU A 18 -3.58 5.15 -37.14
N ALA A 19 -4.52 4.53 -36.43
CA ALA A 19 -5.11 5.13 -35.23
C ALA A 19 -5.77 4.08 -34.31
N ALA A 20 -4.97 3.28 -33.59
CA ALA A 20 -5.51 2.53 -32.45
C ALA A 20 -4.46 2.11 -31.40
N GLN A 21 -3.33 2.84 -31.29
CA GLN A 21 -2.38 2.61 -30.20
C GLN A 21 -2.48 3.77 -29.21
N GLY A 22 -3.47 3.76 -28.33
CA GLY A 22 -3.59 4.86 -27.36
C GLY A 22 -4.52 4.66 -26.19
N GLN A 23 -5.33 3.61 -26.15
CA GLN A 23 -6.32 3.45 -25.08
C GLN A 23 -6.44 1.97 -24.73
N ARG A 24 -6.03 1.59 -23.50
CA ARG A 24 -6.57 0.48 -22.65
C ARG A 24 -5.56 -0.12 -21.63
N THR A 25 -4.79 0.70 -20.89
CA THR A 25 -4.07 0.22 -19.68
C THR A 25 -4.64 0.73 -18.36
N ALA A 26 -5.58 1.69 -18.38
CA ALA A 26 -6.09 2.34 -17.16
C ALA A 26 -6.88 1.41 -16.21
N ALA A 27 -7.63 0.43 -16.73
CA ALA A 27 -8.47 -0.45 -15.92
C ALA A 27 -7.70 -1.43 -15.00
N PRO A 28 -6.65 -2.15 -15.47
CA PRO A 28 -5.87 -3.03 -14.60
C PRO A 28 -5.04 -2.27 -13.56
N GLU A 29 -4.54 -1.08 -13.88
CA GLU A 29 -3.72 -0.27 -12.96
C GLU A 29 -4.53 0.27 -11.78
N ALA A 30 -5.72 0.80 -12.03
CA ALA A 30 -6.61 1.27 -10.96
C ALA A 30 -7.01 0.13 -9.99
N ARG A 31 -7.21 -1.09 -10.50
CA ARG A 31 -7.50 -2.27 -9.67
C ARG A 31 -6.31 -2.66 -8.79
N ARG A 32 -5.09 -2.57 -9.32
CA ARG A 32 -3.86 -2.84 -8.55
C ARG A 32 -3.69 -1.83 -7.42
N GLU A 33 -3.79 -0.53 -7.70
CA GLU A 33 -3.71 0.51 -6.66
C GLU A 33 -4.78 0.33 -5.54
N MET A 34 -6.00 -0.07 -5.90
CA MET A 34 -7.05 -0.34 -4.90
C MET A 34 -6.75 -1.57 -4.04
N ASN A 35 -6.10 -2.59 -4.59
CA ASN A 35 -5.65 -3.76 -3.84
C ASN A 35 -4.50 -3.41 -2.91
N ASP A 36 -3.55 -2.60 -3.37
CA ASP A 36 -2.42 -2.12 -2.58
C ASP A 36 -2.92 -1.28 -1.40
N LEU A 37 -3.81 -0.31 -1.64
CA LEU A 37 -4.44 0.47 -0.56
C LEU A 37 -5.22 -0.38 0.46
N GLN A 38 -5.78 -1.52 0.03
CA GLN A 38 -6.44 -2.45 0.94
C GLN A 38 -5.44 -3.25 1.77
N ARG A 39 -4.33 -3.68 1.16
CA ARG A 39 -3.22 -4.36 1.82
C ARG A 39 -2.59 -3.46 2.87
N ASP A 40 -2.23 -2.23 2.54
CA ASP A 40 -1.65 -1.26 3.48
C ASP A 40 -2.57 -1.00 4.68
N ARG A 41 -3.88 -0.93 4.44
CA ARG A 41 -4.87 -0.80 5.53
C ARG A 41 -4.90 -2.01 6.45
N ARG A 42 -4.70 -3.22 5.92
CA ARG A 42 -4.63 -4.45 6.72
C ARG A 42 -3.33 -4.48 7.53
N GLU A 43 -2.21 -4.12 6.93
CA GLU A 43 -0.90 -4.04 7.60
C GLU A 43 -0.94 -3.04 8.75
N ILE A 44 -1.36 -1.78 8.51
CA ILE A 44 -1.53 -0.77 9.57
C ILE A 44 -2.47 -1.25 10.68
N ARG A 45 -3.48 -2.07 10.38
CA ARG A 45 -4.36 -2.65 11.40
C ARG A 45 -3.63 -3.71 12.22
N GLY A 46 -2.80 -4.53 11.59
CA GLY A 46 -1.92 -5.51 12.23
C GLY A 46 -0.95 -4.83 13.19
N ASP A 47 -0.19 -3.85 12.69
CA ASP A 47 0.82 -3.13 13.48
C ASP A 47 0.20 -2.40 14.67
N ARG A 48 -0.99 -1.81 14.50
CA ARG A 48 -1.75 -1.23 15.61
C ARG A 48 -2.10 -2.25 16.69
N ARG A 49 -2.37 -3.50 16.31
CA ARG A 49 -2.65 -4.57 17.27
C ARG A 49 -1.36 -4.97 17.99
N ALA A 50 -0.24 -5.11 17.27
CA ALA A 50 1.07 -5.37 17.85
C ALA A 50 1.45 -4.30 18.89
N VAL A 51 1.47 -3.02 18.51
CA VAL A 51 1.76 -1.89 19.43
C VAL A 51 0.81 -1.85 20.63
N ARG A 52 -0.43 -2.33 20.49
CA ARG A 52 -1.37 -2.45 21.62
C ARG A 52 -1.01 -3.60 22.55
N GLY A 53 -0.52 -4.73 22.02
CA GLY A 53 0.02 -5.85 22.76
C GLY A 53 1.24 -5.43 23.57
N ASP A 54 2.23 -4.84 22.90
CA ASP A 54 3.48 -4.36 23.51
C ASP A 54 3.19 -3.35 24.63
N ARG A 55 2.24 -2.43 24.44
CA ARG A 55 1.81 -1.51 25.50
C ARG A 55 1.22 -2.21 26.72
N ARG A 56 0.50 -3.32 26.53
CA ARG A 56 -0.03 -4.12 27.64
C ARG A 56 1.09 -4.85 28.36
N GLU A 57 2.05 -5.40 27.65
CA GLU A 57 3.22 -6.07 28.21
C GLU A 57 4.06 -5.11 29.04
N VAL A 58 4.41 -3.94 28.50
CA VAL A 58 5.12 -2.89 29.25
C VAL A 58 4.35 -2.47 30.49
N ARG A 59 3.01 -2.36 30.41
CA ARG A 59 2.18 -2.02 31.58
C ARG A 59 2.21 -3.13 32.64
N GLN A 60 2.20 -4.40 32.23
CA GLN A 60 2.31 -5.54 33.14
C GLN A 60 3.70 -5.60 33.78
N GLY A 61 4.76 -5.46 32.99
CA GLY A 61 6.14 -5.41 33.50
C GLY A 61 6.34 -4.27 34.50
N VAL A 62 5.80 -3.08 34.22
CA VAL A 62 5.82 -1.96 35.19
C VAL A 62 5.09 -2.34 36.48
N ARG A 63 3.90 -2.96 36.39
CA ARG A 63 3.12 -3.36 37.57
C ARG A 63 3.84 -4.40 38.41
N ALA A 64 4.39 -5.44 37.77
CA ALA A 64 5.16 -6.49 38.43
C ALA A 64 6.38 -5.89 39.15
N ALA A 65 7.15 -5.05 38.45
CA ALA A 65 8.30 -4.37 39.04
C ALA A 65 7.93 -3.51 40.26
N THR A 66 6.80 -2.78 40.22
CA THR A 66 6.33 -2.04 41.41
C THR A 66 5.78 -2.92 42.52
N ALA A 67 5.24 -4.10 42.21
CA ALA A 67 4.71 -5.03 43.21
C ALA A 67 5.83 -5.66 44.05
N ASP A 68 6.99 -5.91 43.44
CA ASP A 68 8.15 -6.51 44.12
C ASP A 68 8.90 -5.52 45.03
N GLY A 69 8.54 -4.23 45.02
CA GLY A 69 9.10 -3.20 45.91
C GLY A 69 10.57 -2.83 45.67
N GLN A 70 11.33 -3.68 44.96
CA GLN A 70 12.72 -3.46 44.56
C GLN A 70 12.84 -3.51 43.03
N VAL A 71 12.62 -2.37 42.38
CA VAL A 71 12.89 -2.26 40.94
C VAL A 71 14.40 -2.07 40.72
N SER A 72 15.05 -3.03 40.07
CA SER A 72 16.47 -2.89 39.71
C SER A 72 16.70 -1.73 38.71
N GLY A 73 17.90 -1.15 38.73
CA GLY A 73 18.28 -0.11 37.76
C GLY A 73 18.15 -0.59 36.30
N SER A 74 18.43 -1.88 36.07
CA SER A 74 18.26 -2.57 34.79
C SER A 74 16.81 -2.62 34.31
N GLU A 75 15.85 -2.98 35.18
CA GLU A 75 14.42 -3.01 34.80
C GLU A 75 13.88 -1.62 34.50
N ARG A 76 14.32 -0.61 35.26
CA ARG A 76 13.97 0.80 34.95
C ARG A 76 14.49 1.20 33.57
N ARG A 77 15.69 0.76 33.19
CA ARG A 77 16.28 1.04 31.88
C ARG A 77 15.53 0.30 30.76
N ASN A 78 15.18 -0.96 30.97
CA ASN A 78 14.42 -1.76 30.00
C ASN A 78 13.03 -1.15 29.76
N ILE A 79 12.26 -0.89 30.82
CA ILE A 79 10.94 -0.23 30.72
C ILE A 79 11.03 1.12 30.00
N ARG A 80 12.11 1.90 30.24
CA ARG A 80 12.33 3.16 29.51
C ARG A 80 12.62 2.93 28.03
N GLY A 81 13.39 1.90 27.70
CA GLY A 81 13.63 1.42 26.33
C GLY A 81 12.33 1.07 25.63
N ASP A 82 11.55 0.15 26.20
CA ASP A 82 10.29 -0.31 25.60
C ASP A 82 9.31 0.86 25.38
N ARG A 83 9.23 1.79 26.33
CA ARG A 83 8.41 3.02 26.18
C ARG A 83 8.88 3.91 25.04
N ARG A 84 10.19 3.98 24.79
CA ARG A 84 10.78 4.75 23.69
C ARG A 84 10.44 4.09 22.35
N ASP A 85 10.57 2.78 22.27
CA ASP A 85 10.31 2.02 21.05
C ASP A 85 8.83 2.09 20.68
N LEU A 86 7.94 1.86 21.65
CA LEU A 86 6.50 2.09 21.52
C LEU A 86 6.14 3.48 21.00
N ARG A 87 6.87 4.51 21.42
CA ARG A 87 6.67 5.89 20.97
C ARG A 87 7.12 6.07 19.52
N SER A 88 8.21 5.44 19.12
CA SER A 88 8.70 5.42 17.75
C SER A 88 7.71 4.71 16.83
N ASP A 89 7.23 3.52 17.20
CA ASP A 89 6.26 2.75 16.41
C ASP A 89 4.94 3.49 16.27
N SER A 90 4.48 4.10 17.37
CA SER A 90 3.27 4.94 17.34
C SER A 90 3.41 6.15 16.40
N ARG A 91 4.61 6.69 16.23
CA ARG A 91 4.91 7.76 15.27
C ARG A 91 4.96 7.24 13.84
N GLY A 92 5.60 6.09 13.61
CA GLY A 92 5.59 5.37 12.32
C GLY A 92 4.16 5.16 11.83
N LEU A 93 3.33 4.51 12.65
CA LEU A 93 1.92 4.27 12.32
C LEU A 93 1.09 5.53 12.07
N LYS A 94 1.49 6.67 12.63
CA LYS A 94 0.83 7.94 12.34
C LYS A 94 1.20 8.47 10.95
N ARG A 95 2.45 8.26 10.51
CA ARG A 95 2.94 8.59 9.17
C ARG A 95 2.29 7.68 8.13
N ASP A 96 2.31 6.36 8.32
CA ASP A 96 1.73 5.41 7.36
C ASP A 96 0.24 5.67 7.13
N ARG A 97 -0.51 5.96 8.20
CA ARG A 97 -1.92 6.39 8.08
C ARG A 97 -2.10 7.67 7.29
N ARG A 98 -1.16 8.62 7.39
CA ARG A 98 -1.22 9.87 6.65
C ARG A 98 -0.94 9.63 5.17
N ASP A 99 0.00 8.73 4.87
CA ASP A 99 0.41 8.41 3.51
C ASP A 99 -0.72 7.66 2.79
N VAL A 100 -1.26 6.59 3.39
CA VAL A 100 -2.47 5.90 2.87
C VAL A 100 -3.67 6.85 2.69
N ARG A 101 -3.80 7.88 3.54
CA ARG A 101 -4.85 8.92 3.37
C ARG A 101 -4.57 9.83 2.19
N ARG A 102 -3.31 10.18 1.93
CA ARG A 102 -2.88 10.98 0.77
C ARG A 102 -3.06 10.18 -0.51
N ASP A 103 -2.64 8.93 -0.54
CA ASP A 103 -2.73 8.05 -1.70
C ASP A 103 -4.19 7.82 -2.10
N ARG A 104 -5.05 7.55 -1.12
CA ARG A 104 -6.50 7.46 -1.35
C ARG A 104 -7.07 8.75 -1.96
N ARG A 105 -6.60 9.93 -1.54
CA ARG A 105 -7.05 11.22 -2.08
C ARG A 105 -6.50 11.47 -3.48
N GLY A 106 -5.26 11.07 -3.74
CA GLY A 106 -4.62 11.13 -5.06
C GLY A 106 -5.35 10.26 -6.07
N ASN A 107 -5.62 9.00 -5.71
CA ASN A 107 -6.37 8.07 -6.56
C ASN A 107 -7.79 8.56 -6.84
N ARG A 108 -8.52 9.12 -5.85
CA ARG A 108 -9.85 9.71 -6.09
C ARG A 108 -9.85 10.92 -7.05
N ARG A 109 -8.70 11.57 -7.26
CA ARG A 109 -8.55 12.78 -8.09
C ARG A 109 -7.99 12.48 -9.48
N ARG A 110 -7.60 11.24 -9.75
CA ARG A 110 -7.18 10.74 -11.07
C ARG A 110 -8.39 10.16 -11.79
#